data_AF-A0A351EI17-F1
#
_entry.id   AF-A0A351EI17-F1
#
_cell.length_a   1.000
_cell.length_b   1.000
_cell.length_c   1.000
_cell.angle_alpha   90.00
_cell.angle_beta   90.00
_cell.angle_gamma   90.00
#
_symmetry.space_group_name_H-M   'P 1'
#
loop_
_entity.id
_entity.type
_entity.pdbx_description
1 polymer ?
#
loop_
_entity_poly.entity_id
_entity_poly.type
_entity_poly.pdbx_seq_one_letter_code
_entity_poly.pdbx_strand_id
1 'polypeptide(L)'
;YGALDYLVCDEAQFYTDSQVEQLARVVDEMDVDVYAFGLLTDFRGKLFPGSARLLEIADQRHELQVQARCWCGEPATHNARLHDGVQVYDGDVVLIDDGSTAKVTYELRCRNHWISGQAGPIADRYKAAG
;
A
#
# COMPACT_ATOMS: atom_id res chain seq x y z
N TYR A 1 5.87 31.53 -19.98
CA TYR A 1 5.13 30.31 -19.63
C TYR A 1 6.15 29.32 -19.11
N GLY A 2 5.93 28.74 -17.92
CA GLY A 2 6.92 27.87 -17.25
C GLY A 2 6.92 26.47 -17.85
N ALA A 3 8.11 25.87 -17.95
CA ALA A 3 8.26 24.45 -18.23
C ALA A 3 7.82 23.65 -17.00
N LEU A 4 7.27 22.45 -17.21
CA LEU A 4 7.05 21.48 -16.14
C LEU A 4 8.38 20.78 -15.91
N ASP A 5 9.00 20.95 -14.74
CA ASP A 5 10.29 20.31 -14.46
C ASP A 5 10.12 18.96 -13.74
N TYR A 6 9.10 18.84 -12.88
CA TYR A 6 8.86 17.66 -12.03
C TYR A 6 7.37 17.37 -11.84
N LEU A 7 7.01 16.09 -11.71
CA LEU A 7 5.68 15.62 -11.31
C LEU A 7 5.79 14.66 -10.12
N VAL A 8 4.98 14.88 -9.09
CA VAL A 8 4.90 14.01 -7.91
C VAL A 8 3.50 13.40 -7.83
N CYS A 9 3.43 12.08 -7.88
CA CYS A 9 2.22 11.27 -7.81
C CYS A 9 2.17 10.55 -6.46
N ASP A 10 1.12 10.80 -5.68
CA ASP A 10 0.87 10.11 -4.42
C ASP A 10 -0.23 9.05 -4.60
N GLU A 11 -0.23 8.05 -3.74
CA GLU A 11 -1.16 6.90 -3.77
C GLU A 11 -1.22 6.21 -5.15
N ALA A 12 -0.06 6.14 -5.83
CA ALA A 12 0.07 5.68 -7.22
C ALA A 12 -0.36 4.22 -7.42
N GLN A 13 -0.50 3.45 -6.34
CA GLN A 13 -1.07 2.10 -6.41
C GLN A 13 -2.51 2.07 -6.95
N PHE A 14 -3.26 3.17 -6.86
CA PHE A 14 -4.62 3.27 -7.38
C PHE A 14 -4.68 3.66 -8.86
N TYR A 15 -3.54 3.91 -9.49
CA TYR A 15 -3.53 4.26 -10.91
C TYR A 15 -3.85 3.02 -11.74
N THR A 16 -4.56 3.25 -12.83
CA THR A 16 -4.75 2.25 -13.87
C THR A 16 -3.47 2.10 -14.69
N ASP A 17 -3.30 0.96 -15.36
CA ASP A 17 -2.16 0.72 -16.25
C ASP A 17 -2.02 1.85 -17.29
N SER A 18 -3.13 2.31 -17.87
CA SER A 18 -3.12 3.42 -18.83
C SER A 18 -2.63 4.74 -18.23
N GLN A 19 -2.93 5.03 -16.97
CA GLN A 19 -2.40 6.23 -16.30
C GLN A 19 -0.90 6.09 -16.06
N VAL A 20 -0.43 4.90 -15.72
CA VAL A 20 1.00 4.62 -15.55
C VAL A 20 1.76 4.76 -16.90
N GLU A 21 1.19 4.31 -18.02
CA GLU A 21 1.77 4.57 -19.34
C GLU A 21 1.83 6.07 -19.68
N GLN A 22 0.81 6.83 -19.28
CA GLN A 22 0.81 8.27 -19.49
C GLN A 22 1.94 8.96 -18.72
N LEU A 23 2.26 8.49 -17.50
CA LEU A 23 3.41 8.98 -16.76
C LEU A 23 4.73 8.70 -17.48
N ALA A 24 4.91 7.51 -18.04
CA ALA A 24 6.11 7.19 -18.82
C ALA A 24 6.24 8.11 -20.05
N ARG A 25 5.13 8.38 -20.74
CA ARG A 25 5.11 9.35 -21.85
C ARG A 25 5.45 10.78 -21.40
N VAL A 26 5.09 11.18 -20.18
CA VAL A 26 5.49 12.48 -19.64
C VAL A 26 7.02 12.55 -19.46
N VAL A 27 7.65 11.47 -18.98
CA VAL A 27 9.12 11.38 -18.91
C VAL A 27 9.72 11.47 -20.31
N ASP A 28 9.28 10.61 -21.22
CA ASP A 28 9.91 10.45 -22.54
C ASP A 28 9.66 11.62 -23.51
N GLU A 29 8.44 12.15 -23.54
CA GLU A 29 8.02 13.16 -24.53
C GLU A 29 8.25 14.59 -24.05
N MET A 30 8.31 14.80 -22.73
CA MET A 30 8.38 16.13 -22.13
C MET A 30 9.68 16.38 -21.34
N ASP A 31 10.53 15.37 -21.18
CA ASP A 31 11.79 15.45 -20.40
C ASP A 31 11.54 15.91 -18.95
N VAL A 32 10.51 15.33 -18.33
CA VAL A 32 10.05 15.67 -16.97
C VAL A 32 10.32 14.53 -16.01
N ASP A 33 10.91 14.84 -14.86
CA ASP A 33 11.14 13.86 -13.80
C ASP A 33 9.82 13.52 -13.08
N VAL A 34 9.42 12.23 -13.10
CA VAL A 34 8.20 11.75 -12.45
C VAL A 34 8.54 10.89 -11.23
N TYR A 35 8.05 11.28 -10.06
CA TYR A 35 8.14 10.51 -8.82
C TYR A 35 6.78 9.94 -8.45
N ALA A 36 6.70 8.62 -8.27
CA ALA A 36 5.48 7.94 -7.85
C ALA A 36 5.66 7.26 -6.48
N PHE A 37 4.77 7.58 -5.54
CA PHE A 37 4.75 7.03 -4.19
C PHE A 37 3.49 6.19 -4.01
N GLY A 38 3.62 5.02 -3.38
CA GLY A 38 2.47 4.15 -3.15
C GLY A 38 2.83 2.83 -2.50
N LEU A 39 1.78 2.10 -2.12
CA LEU A 39 1.89 0.76 -1.55
C LEU A 39 2.17 -0.28 -2.64
N LEU A 40 3.09 -1.20 -2.40
CA LEU A 40 3.31 -2.32 -3.34
C LEU A 40 2.15 -3.31 -3.32
N THR A 41 1.71 -3.71 -2.14
CA THR A 41 0.75 -4.80 -1.95
C THR A 41 -0.45 -4.40 -1.12
N ASP A 42 -1.60 -4.97 -1.48
CA ASP A 42 -2.83 -4.85 -0.72
C ASP A 42 -2.82 -5.76 0.53
N PHE A 43 -3.91 -5.72 1.29
CA PHE A 43 -4.06 -6.51 2.51
C PHE A 43 -4.05 -8.03 2.28
N ARG A 44 -4.25 -8.47 1.04
CA ARG A 44 -4.22 -9.87 0.59
C ARG A 44 -2.80 -10.31 0.22
N GLY A 45 -1.82 -9.41 0.33
CA GLY A 45 -0.43 -9.66 -0.05
C GLY A 45 -0.24 -9.75 -1.56
N LYS A 46 -1.15 -9.18 -2.35
CA LYS A 46 -1.04 -9.13 -3.82
C LYS A 46 -0.65 -7.73 -4.26
N LEU A 47 0.12 -7.64 -5.35
CA LEU A 47 0.45 -6.35 -5.92
C LEU A 47 -0.82 -5.61 -6.30
N PHE A 48 -0.85 -4.31 -6.02
CA PHE A 48 -1.82 -3.44 -6.66
C PHE A 48 -1.54 -3.39 -8.17
N PRO A 49 -2.56 -3.32 -9.05
CA PRO A 49 -2.34 -3.23 -10.49
C PRO A 49 -1.46 -2.05 -10.89
N GLY A 50 -1.73 -0.85 -10.37
CA GLY A 50 -0.91 0.34 -10.65
C GLY A 50 0.54 0.16 -10.20
N SER A 51 0.75 -0.38 -8.99
CA SER A 51 2.09 -0.69 -8.49
C SER A 51 2.78 -1.77 -9.31
N ALA A 52 2.08 -2.80 -9.77
CA ALA A 52 2.64 -3.82 -10.65
C ALA A 52 3.12 -3.20 -11.96
N ARG A 53 2.32 -2.33 -12.58
CA ARG A 53 2.72 -1.65 -13.81
C ARG A 53 3.91 -0.70 -13.59
N LEU A 54 3.94 0.03 -12.48
CA LEU A 54 5.10 0.86 -12.10
C LEU A 54 6.36 0.00 -11.91
N LEU A 55 6.23 -1.18 -11.28
CA LEU A 55 7.29 -2.19 -11.18
C LEU A 55 7.64 -2.87 -12.52
N GLU A 56 6.98 -2.57 -13.62
CA GLU A 56 7.38 -3.08 -14.93
C GLU A 56 8.20 -2.03 -15.69
N ILE A 57 7.81 -0.76 -15.60
CA ILE A 57 8.34 0.28 -16.48
C ILE A 57 9.21 1.34 -15.80
N ALA A 58 9.13 1.51 -14.47
CA ALA A 58 9.90 2.55 -13.81
C ALA A 58 11.40 2.31 -13.97
N ASP A 59 12.13 3.37 -14.37
CA ASP A 59 13.59 3.37 -14.54
C ASP A 59 14.31 3.06 -13.23
N GLN A 60 13.77 3.56 -12.12
CA GLN A 60 14.31 3.41 -10.78
C GLN A 60 13.23 3.05 -9.77
N ARG A 61 13.60 2.25 -8.77
CA ARG A 61 12.71 1.77 -7.71
C ARG A 61 13.45 1.78 -6.40
N HIS A 62 12.85 2.42 -5.40
CA HIS A 62 13.43 2.53 -4.07
C HIS A 62 12.40 2.06 -3.05
N GLU A 63 12.76 1.07 -2.26
CA GLU A 63 12.03 0.78 -1.03
C GLU A 63 12.31 1.91 -0.02
N LEU A 64 11.27 2.37 0.67
CA LEU A 64 11.42 3.40 1.71
C LEU A 64 12.38 2.90 2.80
N GLN A 65 13.40 3.71 3.12
CA GLN A 65 14.44 3.33 4.07
C GLN A 65 13.92 3.19 5.51
N VAL A 66 12.77 3.80 5.83
CA VAL A 66 12.11 3.65 7.13
C VAL A 66 11.28 2.38 7.11
N GLN A 67 11.88 1.29 7.56
CA GLN A 67 11.18 0.00 7.67
C GLN A 67 10.31 -0.01 8.94
N ALA A 68 9.00 -0.08 8.73
CA ALA A 68 8.08 -0.41 9.80
C ALA A 68 8.43 -1.79 10.39
N ARG A 69 8.14 -1.99 11.67
CA ARG A 69 8.36 -3.26 12.36
C ARG A 69 7.05 -3.91 12.70
N CYS A 70 7.00 -5.22 12.54
CA CYS A 70 5.97 -6.05 13.13
C CYS A 70 6.08 -5.99 14.65
N TRP A 71 5.01 -6.29 15.37
CA TRP A 71 5.02 -6.38 16.83
C TRP A 71 6.03 -7.39 17.38
N CYS A 72 6.50 -8.34 16.55
CA CYS A 72 7.57 -9.27 16.91
C CYS A 72 8.99 -8.72 16.70
N GLY A 73 9.14 -7.48 16.24
CA GLY A 73 10.42 -6.82 15.99
C GLY A 73 10.99 -7.02 14.57
N GLU A 74 10.55 -8.04 13.84
CA GLU A 74 10.95 -8.28 12.44
C GLU A 74 10.41 -7.18 11.48
N PRO A 75 11.07 -6.93 10.34
CA PRO A 75 10.57 -6.01 9.32
C PRO A 75 9.12 -6.34 8.92
N ALA A 76 8.26 -5.34 8.94
CA ALA A 76 6.89 -5.46 8.45
C ALA A 76 6.88 -5.29 6.93
N THR A 77 6.35 -6.29 6.24
CA THR A 77 6.31 -6.34 4.77
C THR A 77 4.90 -6.48 4.23
N HIS A 78 3.90 -6.62 5.11
CA HIS A 78 2.51 -6.85 4.73
C HIS A 78 1.59 -5.92 5.52
N ASN A 79 0.56 -5.44 4.83
CA ASN A 79 -0.59 -4.79 5.42
C ASN A 79 -1.59 -5.88 5.84
N ALA A 80 -1.95 -5.95 7.12
CA ALA A 80 -3.04 -6.81 7.58
C ALA A 80 -4.29 -5.94 7.77
N ARG A 81 -5.41 -6.32 7.14
CA ARG A 81 -6.72 -5.73 7.41
C ARG A 81 -7.39 -6.53 8.52
N LEU A 82 -7.90 -5.84 9.53
CA LEU A 82 -8.59 -6.43 10.67
C LEU A 82 -10.03 -5.93 10.68
N HIS A 83 -10.96 -6.86 10.86
CA HIS A 83 -12.36 -6.60 11.13
C HIS A 83 -12.63 -7.00 12.58
N ASP A 84 -12.95 -6.04 13.45
CA ASP A 84 -13.13 -6.25 14.89
C ASP A 84 -11.96 -7.01 15.54
N GLY A 85 -10.73 -6.68 15.12
CA GLY A 85 -9.50 -7.30 15.63
C GLY A 85 -9.14 -8.65 15.00
N VAL A 86 -9.94 -9.18 14.08
CA VAL A 86 -9.66 -10.43 13.36
C VAL A 86 -9.16 -10.13 11.95
N GLN A 87 -8.01 -10.70 11.58
CA GLN A 87 -7.45 -10.49 10.24
C GLN A 87 -8.33 -11.12 9.16
N VAL A 88 -8.60 -10.37 8.09
CA VAL A 88 -9.33 -10.81 6.90
C VAL A 88 -8.41 -10.86 5.68
N TYR A 89 -8.67 -11.80 4.77
CA TYR A 89 -7.85 -12.04 3.57
C TYR A 89 -8.63 -11.87 2.25
N ASP A 90 -9.92 -11.60 2.34
CA ASP A 90 -10.81 -11.36 1.21
C ASP A 90 -11.61 -10.06 1.40
N GLY A 91 -12.39 -9.70 0.38
CA GLY A 91 -13.14 -8.45 0.32
C GLY A 91 -12.54 -7.42 -0.64
N ASP A 92 -13.26 -6.31 -0.79
CA ASP A 92 -12.90 -5.26 -1.73
C ASP A 92 -11.63 -4.53 -1.29
N VAL A 93 -10.74 -4.29 -2.26
CA VAL A 93 -9.42 -3.69 -2.00
C VAL A 93 -9.56 -2.23 -1.59
N VAL A 94 -10.49 -1.52 -2.21
CA VAL A 94 -10.79 -0.12 -1.90
C VAL A 94 -11.96 -0.09 -0.93
N LEU A 95 -11.69 0.36 0.28
CA LEU A 95 -12.71 0.72 1.26
C LEU A 95 -12.54 2.21 1.56
N ILE A 96 -13.55 2.99 1.20
CA ILE A 96 -13.69 4.35 1.68
C ILE A 96 -14.35 4.23 3.05
N ASP A 97 -13.65 4.64 4.11
CA ASP A 97 -14.23 4.64 5.45
C ASP A 97 -15.33 5.70 5.52
N ASP A 98 -16.59 5.24 5.53
CA ASP A 98 -17.78 6.09 5.65
C ASP A 98 -18.29 6.22 7.11
N GLY A 99 -17.57 5.65 8.07
CA GLY A 99 -17.89 5.70 9.49
C GLY A 99 -19.12 4.89 9.92
N SER A 100 -19.74 4.10 9.04
CA SER A 100 -21.03 3.42 9.31
C SER A 100 -20.94 1.90 9.44
N THR A 101 -19.78 1.31 9.12
CA THR A 101 -19.56 -0.14 9.14
C THR A 101 -18.57 -0.56 10.22
N ALA A 102 -18.63 -1.84 10.59
CA ALA A 102 -17.81 -2.43 11.65
C ALA A 102 -16.32 -2.10 11.48
N LYS A 103 -15.60 -2.00 12.60
CA LYS A 103 -14.40 -1.14 12.69
C LYS A 103 -13.22 -1.78 11.97
N VAL A 104 -13.07 -1.46 10.69
CA VAL A 104 -11.92 -1.89 9.88
C VAL A 104 -10.68 -1.15 10.34
N THR A 105 -9.63 -1.90 10.66
CA THR A 105 -8.32 -1.34 11.01
C THR A 105 -7.23 -2.02 10.21
N TYR A 106 -6.06 -1.37 10.15
CA TYR A 106 -4.90 -1.90 9.47
C TYR A 106 -3.73 -2.01 10.44
N GLU A 107 -2.96 -3.10 10.31
CA GLU A 107 -1.76 -3.36 11.10
C GLU A 107 -0.62 -3.83 10.19
N LEU A 108 0.59 -3.34 10.40
CA LEU A 108 1.77 -3.77 9.64
C LEU A 108 2.37 -5.03 10.26
N ARG A 109 2.56 -6.08 9.45
CA ARG A 109 3.04 -7.40 9.91
C ARG A 109 4.19 -7.93 9.06
N CYS A 110 5.05 -8.74 9.68
CA CYS A 110 5.99 -9.57 8.94
C CYS A 110 5.23 -10.70 8.24
N ARG A 111 5.84 -11.31 7.21
CA ARG A 111 5.19 -12.39 6.44
C ARG A 111 4.69 -13.54 7.31
N ASN A 112 5.45 -13.94 8.33
CA ASN A 112 5.06 -15.05 9.21
C ASN A 112 3.78 -14.75 10.02
N HIS A 113 3.68 -13.55 10.60
CA HIS A 113 2.50 -13.14 11.37
C HIS A 113 1.32 -12.76 10.47
N TRP A 114 1.58 -12.31 9.24
CA TRP A 114 0.53 -12.13 8.24
C TRP A 114 -0.07 -13.47 7.80
N ILE A 115 0.74 -14.51 7.56
CA ILE A 115 0.24 -15.85 7.16
C ILE A 115 -0.51 -16.54 8.30
N SER A 116 0.02 -16.46 9.52
CA SER A 116 -0.58 -17.15 10.67
C SER A 116 -1.83 -16.46 11.22
N GLY A 117 -2.07 -15.20 10.87
CA GLY A 117 -3.21 -14.42 11.38
C GLY A 117 -3.19 -14.17 12.89
N GLN A 118 -2.06 -14.41 13.56
CA GLN A 118 -1.94 -14.25 15.01
C GLN A 118 -2.33 -12.84 15.46
N ALA A 119 -3.02 -12.75 16.60
CA ALA A 119 -3.43 -11.46 17.15
C ALA A 119 -2.19 -10.61 17.47
N GLY A 120 -2.19 -9.37 16.97
CA GLY A 120 -1.23 -8.35 17.33
C GLY A 120 -1.80 -7.35 18.34
N PRO A 121 -1.02 -6.35 18.78
CA PRO A 121 -1.44 -5.37 19.78
C PRO A 121 -2.73 -4.62 19.45
N ILE A 122 -3.04 -4.43 18.16
CA ILE A 122 -4.31 -3.82 17.76
C ILE A 122 -5.47 -4.76 18.10
N ALA A 123 -5.39 -6.04 17.75
CA ALA A 123 -6.42 -7.03 18.09
C ALA A 123 -6.64 -7.15 19.61
N ASP A 124 -5.57 -7.08 20.40
CA ASP A 124 -5.66 -7.17 21.87
C ASP A 124 -6.37 -5.95 22.49
N ARG A 125 -6.18 -4.75 21.93
CA ARG A 125 -6.89 -3.53 22.37
C ARG A 125 -8.40 -3.62 22.17
N TYR A 126 -8.87 -4.32 21.13
CA TYR A 126 -10.30 -4.53 20.91
C TYR A 126 -10.89 -5.53 21.89
N LYS A 127 -10.17 -6.62 22.20
CA LYS A 127 -10.60 -7.60 23.21
C LYS A 127 -10.70 -6.99 24.61
N ALA A 128 -9.84 -6.03 24.95
CA ALA A 128 -9.84 -5.35 26.24
C ALA A 128 -10.90 -4.24 26.37
N ALA A 129 -11.48 -3.79 25.26
CA ALA A 129 -12.51 -2.74 25.22
C ALA A 129 -13.94 -3.30 25.20
N GLY A 130 -14.10 -4.62 25.21
CA GLY A 130 -15.37 -5.34 25.31
C GLY A 130 -15.67 -5.80 26.73
#